data_AF-A0A0A7FRN0-F1
#
_entry.id   AF-A0A0A7FRN0-F1
#
_cell.length_a   1.000
_cell.length_b   1.000
_cell.length_c   1.000
_cell.angle_alpha   90.00
_cell.angle_beta   90.00
_cell.angle_gamma   90.00
#
_symmetry.space_group_name_H-M   'P 1'
#
loop_
_entity.id
_entity.type
_entity.pdbx_description
1 polymer ?
#
loop_
_entity_poly.entity_id
_entity_poly.type
_entity_poly.pdbx_seq_one_letter_code
_entity_poly.pdbx_strand_id
1 'polypeptide(L)'
;MDIFHNLISLSLFALIAAQVLKIPFGLIINKKLDFSSIVGTGGMPSSHSAFIVSLTVGIARVSGIDSPVFALSFVFASIVMYDAMGIRRAAGEHAKLLNSIMSTDNIFKMNHKELKELLGHTPFEVLGGLILGLIVGLFYPL
;
A
#
# COMPACT_ATOMS: atom_id res chain seq x y z
N MET A 1 -0.97 10.03 -27.44
CA MET A 1 -0.65 10.23 -26.01
C MET A 1 0.69 9.58 -25.79
N ASP A 2 1.68 10.30 -25.27
CA ASP A 2 3.01 9.75 -25.04
C ASP A 2 2.93 8.60 -24.03
N ILE A 3 3.60 7.48 -24.33
CA ILE A 3 3.70 6.28 -23.49
C ILE A 3 3.94 6.62 -22.01
N PHE A 4 4.78 7.62 -21.75
CA PHE A 4 5.08 8.10 -20.40
C PHE A 4 3.82 8.57 -19.64
N HIS A 5 2.97 9.36 -20.30
CA HIS A 5 1.72 9.84 -19.71
C HIS A 5 0.74 8.69 -19.44
N ASN A 6 0.74 7.66 -20.30
CA ASN A 6 -0.13 6.50 -20.13
C ASN A 6 0.31 5.62 -18.95
N LEU A 7 1.61 5.43 -18.72
CA LEU A 7 2.13 4.67 -17.56
C LEU A 7 1.87 5.36 -16.22
N ILE A 8 2.03 6.68 -16.17
CA ILE A 8 1.69 7.46 -14.96
C ILE A 8 0.19 7.39 -14.69
N SER A 9 -0.64 7.58 -15.72
CA SER A 9 -2.10 7.54 -15.59
C SER A 9 -2.58 6.17 -15.15
N LEU A 10 -2.04 5.09 -15.71
CA LEU A 10 -2.27 3.71 -15.29
C LEU A 10 -1.99 3.53 -13.79
N SER A 11 -0.83 4.01 -13.35
CA SER A 11 -0.39 3.83 -11.96
C SER A 11 -1.30 4.62 -11.01
N LEU A 12 -1.58 5.89 -11.31
CA LEU A 12 -2.49 6.73 -10.54
C LEU A 12 -3.90 6.15 -10.50
N PHE A 13 -4.38 5.57 -11.60
CA PHE A 13 -5.66 4.89 -11.65
C PHE A 13 -5.68 3.68 -10.69
N ALA A 14 -4.64 2.86 -10.68
CA ALA A 14 -4.53 1.74 -9.72
C ALA A 14 -4.52 2.21 -8.26
N LEU A 15 -3.82 3.32 -7.97
CA LEU A 15 -3.80 3.94 -6.64
C LEU A 15 -5.20 4.36 -6.20
N ILE A 16 -5.91 5.10 -7.06
CA ILE A 16 -7.26 5.59 -6.77
C ILE A 16 -8.23 4.42 -6.64
N ALA A 17 -8.16 3.44 -7.55
CA ALA A 17 -8.96 2.23 -7.51
C ALA A 17 -8.78 1.50 -6.18
N ALA A 18 -7.55 1.34 -5.69
CA ALA A 18 -7.27 0.72 -4.40
C ALA A 18 -7.90 1.49 -3.24
N GLN A 19 -7.81 2.83 -3.23
CA GLN A 19 -8.41 3.66 -2.17
C GLN A 19 -9.93 3.58 -2.17
N VAL A 20 -10.56 3.56 -3.35
CA VAL A 20 -12.01 3.37 -3.48
C VAL A 20 -12.41 1.98 -2.98
N LEU A 21 -11.64 0.94 -3.32
CA LEU A 21 -11.94 -0.44 -2.93
C LEU A 21 -11.78 -0.69 -1.43
N LYS A 22 -10.98 0.10 -0.71
CA LYS A 22 -10.86 -0.02 0.75
C LYS A 22 -12.17 0.20 1.48
N ILE A 23 -13.07 1.04 0.96
CA ILE A 23 -14.35 1.36 1.60
C ILE A 23 -15.26 0.11 1.72
N PRO A 24 -15.60 -0.59 0.61
CA PRO A 24 -16.40 -1.81 0.69
C PRO A 24 -15.66 -2.96 1.38
N PHE A 25 -14.34 -3.10 1.22
CA PHE A 25 -13.58 -4.16 1.92
C PHE A 25 -13.53 -3.92 3.43
N GLY A 26 -13.35 -2.67 3.88
CA GLY A 26 -13.41 -2.31 5.30
C GLY A 26 -14.80 -2.58 5.90
N LEU A 27 -15.87 -2.29 5.17
CA LEU A 27 -17.25 -2.63 5.53
C LEU A 27 -17.45 -4.14 5.73
N ILE A 28 -16.97 -4.96 4.81
CA ILE A 28 -17.17 -6.42 4.84
C ILE A 28 -16.31 -7.08 5.93
N ILE A 29 -15.05 -6.68 6.04
CA ILE A 29 -14.06 -7.30 6.94
C ILE A 29 -14.25 -6.81 8.38
N ASN A 30 -14.34 -5.50 8.58
CA ASN A 30 -14.40 -4.91 9.93
C ASN A 30 -15.84 -4.71 10.43
N LYS A 31 -16.86 -4.96 9.59
CA LYS A 31 -18.29 -4.70 9.86
C LYS A 31 -18.59 -3.29 10.36
N LYS A 32 -17.68 -2.35 10.13
CA LYS A 32 -17.76 -0.95 10.52
C LYS A 32 -17.30 -0.08 9.36
N LEU A 33 -18.02 1.00 9.14
CA LEU A 33 -17.60 2.07 8.24
C LEU A 33 -16.43 2.81 8.89
N ASP A 34 -15.22 2.34 8.62
CA ASP A 34 -14.03 3.01 9.09
C ASP A 34 -13.46 3.91 7.99
N PHE A 35 -13.99 5.13 7.87
CA PHE A 35 -13.48 6.16 6.97
C PHE A 35 -12.05 6.61 7.32
N SER A 36 -11.55 6.27 8.53
CA SER A 36 -10.16 6.53 8.90
C SER A 36 -9.18 5.68 8.09
N SER A 37 -9.62 4.56 7.52
CA SER A 37 -8.81 3.69 6.64
C SER A 37 -8.49 4.29 5.25
N ILE A 38 -9.22 5.34 4.83
CA ILE A 38 -8.99 6.06 3.58
C ILE A 38 -7.80 7.04 3.73
N VAL A 39 -7.65 7.65 4.90
CA VAL A 39 -6.62 8.66 5.22
C VAL A 39 -5.49 8.08 6.10
N GLY A 40 -5.75 6.96 6.75
CA GLY A 40 -4.83 6.22 7.60
C GLY A 40 -3.87 5.32 6.82
N THR A 41 -2.81 4.92 7.51
CA THR A 41 -1.85 3.92 7.04
C THR A 41 -2.41 2.52 7.30
N GLY A 42 -2.70 1.74 6.24
CA GLY A 42 -3.27 0.38 6.33
C GLY A 42 -4.48 0.13 5.42
N GLY A 43 -5.07 -1.07 5.50
CA GLY A 43 -6.31 -1.46 4.83
C GLY A 43 -6.13 -2.28 3.54
N MET A 44 -7.10 -3.15 3.26
CA MET A 44 -7.15 -4.02 2.07
C MET A 44 -7.98 -3.38 0.95
N PRO A 45 -7.52 -3.36 -0.31
CA PRO A 45 -6.18 -3.74 -0.80
C PRO A 45 -5.13 -2.63 -0.60
N SER A 46 -3.85 -3.01 -0.54
CA SER A 46 -2.75 -2.05 -0.41
C SER A 46 -2.61 -1.17 -1.67
N SER A 47 -2.81 0.14 -1.50
CA SER A 47 -2.70 1.12 -2.58
C SER A 47 -1.27 1.31 -3.09
N HIS A 48 -0.27 1.26 -2.19
CA HIS A 48 1.15 1.32 -2.58
C HIS A 48 1.55 0.12 -3.44
N SER A 49 1.07 -1.07 -3.06
CA SER A 49 1.36 -2.30 -3.80
C SER A 49 0.66 -2.30 -5.16
N ALA A 50 -0.62 -1.90 -5.22
CA ALA A 50 -1.36 -1.77 -6.48
C ALA A 50 -0.71 -0.77 -7.45
N PHE A 51 -0.25 0.37 -6.93
CA PHE A 51 0.44 1.41 -7.70
C PHE A 51 1.69 0.84 -8.39
N ILE A 52 2.63 0.28 -7.62
CA ILE A 52 3.92 -0.14 -8.19
C ILE A 52 3.80 -1.39 -9.06
N VAL A 53 2.89 -2.31 -8.72
CA VAL A 53 2.64 -3.51 -9.53
C VAL A 53 2.00 -3.13 -10.85
N SER A 54 1.01 -2.22 -10.87
CA SER A 54 0.42 -1.74 -12.12
C SER A 54 1.45 -1.07 -13.04
N LEU A 55 2.37 -0.28 -12.47
CA LEU A 55 3.47 0.32 -13.24
C LEU A 55 4.37 -0.75 -13.86
N THR A 56 4.77 -1.74 -13.06
CA THR A 56 5.64 -2.84 -13.50
C THR A 56 5.01 -3.64 -14.63
N VAL A 57 3.70 -3.93 -14.54
CA VAL A 57 2.96 -4.59 -15.62
C VAL A 57 2.84 -3.69 -16.85
N GLY A 58 2.60 -2.39 -16.66
CA GLY A 58 2.59 -1.44 -17.77
C GLY A 58 3.93 -1.37 -18.51
N ILE A 59 5.04 -1.34 -17.77
CA ILE A 59 6.40 -1.39 -18.32
C ILE A 59 6.63 -2.70 -19.07
N ALA A 60 6.19 -3.83 -18.51
CA ALA A 60 6.26 -5.13 -19.20
C ALA A 60 5.49 -5.12 -20.53
N ARG A 61 4.31 -4.49 -20.56
CA ARG A 61 3.48 -4.39 -21.77
C ARG A 61 4.07 -3.49 -22.85
N VAL A 62 4.73 -2.40 -22.46
CA VAL A 62 5.25 -1.42 -23.43
C VAL A 62 6.69 -1.70 -23.85
N SER A 63 7.56 -2.06 -22.90
CA SER A 63 8.99 -2.26 -23.13
C SER A 63 9.39 -3.73 -23.23
N GLY A 64 8.49 -4.66 -22.88
CA GLY A 64 8.78 -6.09 -22.82
C GLY A 64 9.44 -6.50 -21.51
N ILE A 65 9.28 -7.78 -21.16
CA ILE A 65 9.87 -8.39 -19.96
C ILE A 65 11.40 -8.54 -20.04
N ASP A 66 11.95 -8.55 -21.26
CA ASP A 66 13.40 -8.67 -21.48
C ASP A 66 14.12 -7.30 -21.41
N SER A 67 13.38 -6.21 -21.12
CA SER A 67 13.97 -4.88 -21.04
C SER A 67 14.66 -4.62 -19.70
N PRO A 68 15.80 -3.88 -19.70
CA PRO A 68 16.44 -3.43 -18.45
C PRO A 68 15.50 -2.61 -17.57
N VAL A 69 14.57 -1.86 -18.18
CA VAL A 69 13.58 -1.04 -17.46
C VAL A 69 12.57 -1.93 -16.72
N PHE A 70 12.13 -3.03 -17.32
CA PHE A 70 11.30 -4.01 -16.62
C PHE A 70 12.03 -4.61 -15.42
N ALA A 71 13.27 -5.09 -15.61
CA ALA A 71 14.08 -5.66 -14.54
C ALA A 71 14.23 -4.69 -13.35
N LEU A 72 14.53 -3.41 -13.64
CA LEU A 72 14.58 -2.36 -12.63
C LEU A 72 13.24 -2.20 -11.90
N SER A 73 12.15 -2.09 -12.65
CA SER A 73 10.81 -1.91 -12.07
C SER A 73 10.37 -3.09 -11.21
N PHE A 74 10.71 -4.32 -11.60
CA PHE A 74 10.38 -5.54 -10.87
C PHE A 74 11.13 -5.64 -9.53
N VAL A 75 12.44 -5.37 -9.55
CA VAL A 75 13.25 -5.32 -8.31
C VAL A 75 12.74 -4.21 -7.40
N PHE A 76 12.45 -3.04 -7.96
CA PHE A 76 11.93 -1.91 -7.20
C PHE A 76 10.54 -2.22 -6.58
N ALA A 77 9.64 -2.84 -7.34
CA ALA A 77 8.34 -3.30 -6.84
C ALA A 77 8.49 -4.28 -5.67
N SER A 78 9.44 -5.20 -5.77
CA SER A 78 9.74 -6.18 -4.71
C SER A 78 10.18 -5.50 -3.42
N ILE A 79 11.08 -4.50 -3.50
CA ILE A 79 11.54 -3.71 -2.35
C ILE A 79 10.39 -2.93 -1.72
N VAL A 80 9.57 -2.26 -2.54
CA VAL A 80 8.42 -1.47 -2.06
C VAL A 80 7.40 -2.35 -1.35
N MET A 81 7.08 -3.52 -1.89
CA MET A 81 6.17 -4.48 -1.25
C MET A 81 6.75 -5.03 0.05
N TYR A 82 8.06 -5.31 0.09
CA TYR A 82 8.72 -5.77 1.31
C TYR A 82 8.74 -4.71 2.42
N ASP A 83 9.05 -3.45 2.10
CA ASP A 83 9.01 -2.33 3.06
C ASP A 83 7.60 -2.12 3.61
N ALA A 84 6.59 -2.21 2.74
CA ALA A 84 5.19 -2.06 3.12
C ALA A 84 4.72 -3.12 4.15
N MET A 85 5.24 -4.35 4.06
CA MET A 85 4.90 -5.48 4.96
C MET A 85 5.78 -5.58 6.20
N GLY A 86 7.10 -5.43 6.04
CA GLY A 86 8.08 -5.81 7.06
C GLY A 86 8.37 -4.69 8.03
N ILE A 87 9.02 -3.64 7.54
CA ILE A 87 9.61 -2.58 8.37
C ILE A 87 8.53 -1.74 9.02
N ARG A 88 7.52 -1.31 8.25
CA ARG A 88 6.46 -0.45 8.77
C ARG A 88 5.60 -1.16 9.82
N ARG A 89 5.30 -2.44 9.62
CA ARG A 89 4.54 -3.25 10.60
C ARG A 89 5.30 -3.38 11.92
N ALA A 90 6.60 -3.66 11.87
CA ALA A 90 7.43 -3.74 13.07
C ALA A 90 7.46 -2.40 13.84
N ALA A 91 7.53 -1.27 13.13
CA ALA A 91 7.45 0.05 13.75
C ALA A 91 6.09 0.30 14.44
N GLY A 92 4.99 -0.20 13.86
CA GLY A 92 3.66 -0.14 14.45
C GLY A 92 3.53 -0.96 15.75
N GLU A 93 4.08 -2.18 15.76
CA GLU A 93 4.12 -3.01 16.97
C GLU A 93 4.97 -2.38 18.08
N HIS A 94 6.10 -1.77 17.72
CA HIS A 94 6.92 -1.01 18.67
C HIS A 94 6.18 0.21 19.22
N ALA A 95 5.46 0.95 18.38
CA ALA A 95 4.62 2.08 18.80
C ALA A 95 3.54 1.65 19.79
N LYS A 96 2.87 0.53 19.53
CA LYS A 96 1.86 -0.05 20.42
C LYS A 96 2.43 -0.45 21.77
N LEU A 97 3.59 -1.10 21.78
CA LEU A 97 4.28 -1.45 23.03
C LEU A 97 4.65 -0.19 23.82
N LEU A 98 5.18 0.84 23.14
CA LEU A 98 5.60 2.08 23.80
C LEU A 98 4.40 2.85 24.37
N ASN A 99 3.31 2.99 23.61
CA ASN A 99 2.05 3.59 24.09
C ASN A 99 1.51 2.85 25.32
N SER A 100 1.59 1.52 25.35
CA SER A 100 1.16 0.71 26.51
C SER A 100 2.02 0.95 27.76
N ILE A 101 3.34 1.12 27.61
CA ILE A 101 4.24 1.45 28.73
C ILE A 101 3.94 2.85 29.25
N MET A 102 3.85 3.81 28.34
CA MET A 102 3.56 5.22 28.60
C MET A 102 2.23 5.45 29.33
N SER A 103 1.19 4.69 28.99
CA SER A 103 -0.13 4.81 29.63
C SER A 103 -0.18 4.30 31.08
N THR A 104 0.77 3.46 31.48
CA THR A 104 0.83 2.85 32.82
C THR A 104 1.51 3.78 33.84
N ASP A 105 2.39 4.68 33.38
CA ASP A 105 3.19 5.55 34.25
C ASP A 105 2.63 7.00 34.27
N ASN A 106 2.28 7.49 35.46
CA ASN A 106 1.68 8.82 35.63
C ASN A 106 2.66 9.97 35.31
N ILE A 107 3.98 9.73 35.32
CA ILE A 107 4.99 10.73 34.93
C ILE A 107 4.93 11.03 33.43
N PHE A 108 4.68 9.99 32.63
CA PHE A 108 4.71 10.07 31.18
C PHE A 108 3.42 10.67 30.60
N LYS A 109 2.27 10.43 31.25
CA LYS A 109 0.93 10.89 30.82
C LYS A 109 0.80 12.36 30.44
N MET A 110 1.61 13.26 30.99
CA MET A 110 1.42 14.70 30.81
C MET A 110 2.13 15.31 29.58
N ASN A 111 3.07 14.60 28.93
CA ASN A 111 3.95 15.23 27.93
C ASN A 111 4.21 14.46 26.63
N HIS A 112 3.57 13.31 26.38
CA HIS A 112 3.80 12.54 25.16
C HIS A 112 2.60 12.52 24.21
N LYS A 113 2.89 12.61 22.92
CA LYS A 113 1.92 12.35 21.85
C LYS A 113 1.92 10.86 21.55
N GLU A 114 0.75 10.22 21.54
CA GLU A 114 0.62 8.82 21.17
C GLU A 114 1.22 8.57 19.78
N LEU A 115 2.04 7.52 19.69
CA LEU A 115 2.56 7.08 18.42
C LEU A 115 1.44 6.42 17.62
N LYS A 116 1.46 6.58 16.30
CA LYS A 116 0.55 5.83 15.44
C LYS A 116 0.92 4.34 15.54
N GLU A 117 -0.05 3.48 15.84
CA GLU A 117 0.17 2.04 15.97
C GLU A 117 -0.07 1.30 14.65
N LEU A 118 -0.96 1.84 13.81
CA LEU A 118 -1.27 1.30 12.49
C LEU A 118 -0.23 1.79 11.48
N LEU A 119 1.00 1.26 11.53
CA LEU A 119 2.01 1.47 10.49
C LEU A 119 2.13 0.22 9.62
N GLY A 120 2.08 0.41 8.30
CA GLY A 120 2.29 -0.65 7.32
C GLY A 120 1.03 -1.42 6.95
N HIS A 121 1.25 -2.50 6.20
CA HIS A 121 0.20 -3.37 5.68
C HIS A 121 0.42 -4.81 6.15
N THR A 122 -0.67 -5.55 6.30
CA THR A 122 -0.55 -7.00 6.50
C THR A 122 -0.11 -7.68 5.19
N PRO A 123 0.51 -8.88 5.25
CA PRO A 123 0.86 -9.63 4.04
C PRO A 123 -0.32 -9.82 3.08
N PHE A 124 -1.52 -10.05 3.62
CA PHE A 124 -2.75 -10.21 2.85
C PHE A 124 -3.21 -8.92 2.17
N GLU A 125 -3.01 -7.77 2.81
CA GLU A 125 -3.31 -6.46 2.19
C GLU A 125 -2.39 -6.17 1.01
N VAL A 126 -1.10 -6.48 1.14
CA VAL A 126 -0.12 -6.34 0.05
C VAL A 126 -0.44 -7.30 -1.09
N LEU A 127 -0.80 -8.55 -0.80
CA LEU A 127 -1.26 -9.50 -1.80
C LEU A 127 -2.52 -9.00 -2.54
N GLY A 128 -3.49 -8.43 -1.82
CA GLY A 128 -4.67 -7.82 -2.42
C GLY A 128 -4.31 -6.64 -3.34
N GLY A 129 -3.32 -5.83 -2.94
CA GLY A 129 -2.78 -4.77 -3.78
C GLY A 129 -2.07 -5.30 -5.03
N LEU A 130 -1.28 -6.37 -4.91
CA LEU A 130 -0.63 -7.04 -6.03
C LEU A 130 -1.66 -7.53 -7.06
N ILE A 131 -2.70 -8.23 -6.61
CA ILE A 131 -3.76 -8.74 -7.49
C ILE A 131 -4.46 -7.57 -8.20
N LEU A 132 -4.81 -6.52 -7.47
CA LEU A 132 -5.43 -5.33 -8.05
C LEU A 132 -4.50 -4.65 -9.08
N GLY A 133 -3.22 -4.50 -8.75
CA GLY A 133 -2.22 -3.93 -9.65
C GLY A 133 -2.03 -4.75 -10.92
N LEU A 134 -2.05 -6.08 -10.84
CA LEU A 134 -2.01 -6.97 -12.00
C LEU A 134 -3.25 -6.77 -12.89
N ILE A 135 -4.44 -6.78 -12.30
CA ILE A 135 -5.71 -6.59 -13.04
C ILE A 135 -5.69 -5.23 -13.75
N VAL A 136 -5.45 -4.15 -13.00
CA VAL A 136 -5.41 -2.79 -13.57
C VAL A 136 -4.33 -2.69 -14.65
N GLY A 137 -3.12 -3.18 -14.37
CA GLY A 137 -1.99 -3.19 -15.29
C GLY A 137 -2.26 -3.93 -16.60
N LEU A 138 -3.04 -5.02 -16.57
CA LEU A 138 -3.37 -5.80 -17.77
C LEU A 138 -4.51 -5.18 -18.59
N PHE A 139 -5.53 -4.64 -17.93
CA PHE A 139 -6.76 -4.19 -18.61
C PHE A 139 -6.79 -2.70 -18.94
N TYR A 140 -5.93 -1.87 -18.34
CA TYR A 140 -5.89 -0.45 -18.66
C TYR A 140 -5.41 -0.22 -20.11
N PRO A 141 -6.04 0.66 -20.89
CA PRO A 141 -5.60 0.97 -22.23
C PRO A 141 -4.28 1.77 -22.20
N LEU A 142 -3.23 1.24 -22.82
CA LEU A 142 -1.90 1.85 -22.93
C LEU A 142 -1.62 2.32 -24.35
#